data_AF-A0A9C8XET9-F1
#
_entry.id   AF-A0A9C8XET9-F1
#
_cell.length_a   1.000
_cell.length_b   1.000
_cell.length_c   1.000
_cell.angle_alpha   90.00
_cell.angle_beta   90.00
_cell.angle_gamma   90.00
#
_symmetry.space_group_name_H-M   'P 1'
#
loop_
_entity.id
_entity.type
_entity.pdbx_description
1 polymer ?
#
loop_
_entity_poly.entity_id
_entity_poly.type
_entity_poly.pdbx_seq_one_letter_code
_entity_poly.pdbx_strand_id
1 'polypeptide(L)'
;MRRFSQSITVSVIALALSACGGGGSSTGGGGGGSSISLTGSIDNTAYNVQSSPSLADRLLNLFGSSAYALGSGTTVDQIVAIPYNRANGQATLDAAVTGDLDADGRFSLGLDASRDYVLLLVNSKATQPQDKVVAYITMASSTTGDSVVSLPVSHANSSIDLGNVSPNASYSDEASGEQSAEDLAVDFSASLESLLARAKFDDAYKNLVNEYLNTSRRTWWRAQVQFEWYGGGDPSIFASSAPTDISAYRYDGYRVYFDNNSTEMDFSRLCDKTDTLEIAPPSPVTIIDQYSGNTTIGTIDTSTPADNGAVAVNGGDPNYCYDAVNSEMAFSANSGSSGVFFGVPVGMLLQDNPPDGWWTVRLNSTQKAVFELGAMKPVDTSGKPEVFLPLPSFTVDGAGKITGISVTWMEYNGSTYQAVNVSEVDDLVADSFIEIGYDGGGSGTEVTDLVYNDASSNLLTSATPVIDWDFNGSAGNPVSWIKMGYTMAGVNYAVVWEPGRL
;
A
#
# COMPACT_ATOMS: atom_id res chain seq x y z
N MET A 1 15.77 40.26 63.49
CA MET A 1 14.61 39.41 63.14
C MET A 1 13.51 40.30 62.57
N ARG A 2 13.51 40.52 61.25
CA ARG A 2 12.47 41.27 60.53
C ARG A 2 11.53 40.25 59.90
N ARG A 3 10.26 40.22 60.34
CA ARG A 3 9.20 39.43 59.72
C ARG A 3 8.60 40.24 58.57
N PHE A 4 8.81 39.79 57.34
CA PHE A 4 8.03 40.24 56.19
C PHE A 4 6.77 39.37 56.11
N SER A 5 5.62 40.00 56.33
CA SER A 5 4.30 39.44 56.02
C SER A 5 4.01 39.76 54.56
N GLN A 6 4.09 38.78 53.67
CA GLN A 6 3.56 38.91 52.31
C GLN A 6 2.12 38.40 52.31
N SER A 7 1.19 39.35 52.20
CA SER A 7 -0.21 39.08 51.87
C SER A 7 -0.29 38.76 50.38
N ILE A 8 -0.62 37.51 50.04
CA ILE A 8 -0.97 37.12 48.67
C ILE A 8 -2.46 37.45 48.48
N THR A 9 -2.73 38.47 47.68
CA THR A 9 -4.07 38.80 47.20
C THR A 9 -4.44 37.79 46.11
N VAL A 10 -5.25 36.78 46.45
CA VAL A 10 -5.87 35.89 45.48
C VAL A 10 -6.95 36.68 44.74
N SER A 11 -6.68 37.06 43.51
CA SER A 11 -7.70 37.63 42.61
C SER A 11 -8.57 36.48 42.11
N VAL A 12 -9.81 36.41 42.58
CA VAL A 12 -10.84 35.52 42.06
C VAL A 12 -11.25 36.06 40.69
N ILE A 13 -10.71 35.49 39.61
CA ILE A 13 -11.24 35.69 38.26
C ILE A 13 -12.43 34.74 38.13
N ALA A 14 -13.64 35.31 38.21
CA ALA A 14 -14.85 34.62 37.84
C ALA A 14 -14.89 34.44 36.31
N LEU A 15 -14.37 33.31 35.84
CA LEU A 15 -14.60 32.84 34.47
C LEU A 15 -16.01 32.27 34.40
N ALA A 16 -16.90 33.03 33.75
CA ALA A 16 -18.18 32.51 33.30
C ALA A 16 -17.92 31.48 32.18
N LEU A 17 -18.04 30.20 32.53
CA LEU A 17 -18.08 29.09 31.58
C LEU A 17 -19.44 29.10 30.88
N SER A 18 -19.51 29.73 29.71
CA SER A 18 -20.51 29.40 28.71
C SER A 18 -20.09 28.10 28.03
N ALA A 19 -20.87 27.04 28.21
CA ALA A 19 -20.77 25.81 27.45
C ALA A 19 -20.89 26.12 25.94
N CYS A 20 -19.83 25.84 25.21
CA CYS A 20 -19.82 25.80 23.75
C CYS A 20 -19.02 24.56 23.37
N GLY A 21 -19.65 23.64 22.62
CA GLY A 21 -19.04 22.41 22.14
C GLY A 21 -17.80 22.74 21.31
N GLY A 22 -16.65 22.25 21.77
CA GLY A 22 -15.37 22.42 21.09
C GLY A 22 -15.26 21.45 19.92
N GLY A 23 -15.79 21.86 18.76
CA GLY A 23 -15.33 21.32 17.49
C GLY A 23 -13.91 21.81 17.23
N GLY A 24 -12.97 20.88 17.06
CA GLY A 24 -11.58 21.18 16.75
C GLY A 24 -11.48 21.95 15.43
N SER A 25 -11.03 23.20 15.50
CA SER A 25 -10.76 24.04 14.33
C SER A 25 -9.43 23.63 13.70
N SER A 26 -9.46 22.92 12.58
CA SER A 26 -8.32 22.82 11.67
C SER A 26 -8.26 24.11 10.85
N THR A 27 -7.25 24.95 11.13
CA THR A 27 -6.87 26.06 10.25
C THR A 27 -6.06 25.51 9.09
N GLY A 28 -6.73 25.19 7.98
CA GLY A 28 -6.16 24.89 6.67
C GLY A 28 -6.99 25.62 5.61
N GLY A 29 -6.35 26.39 4.75
CA GLY A 29 -6.98 27.45 3.96
C GLY A 29 -7.83 26.98 2.77
N GLY A 30 -8.98 27.63 2.60
CA GLY A 30 -9.42 28.18 1.32
C GLY A 30 -9.75 27.20 0.20
N GLY A 31 -10.88 26.51 0.31
CA GLY A 31 -11.62 25.94 -0.81
C GLY A 31 -13.02 25.58 -0.32
N GLY A 32 -14.06 26.17 -0.90
CA GLY A 32 -15.47 25.92 -0.53
C GLY A 32 -15.96 24.54 -0.95
N GLY A 33 -15.25 23.47 -0.56
CA GLY A 33 -15.67 22.10 -0.74
C GLY A 33 -16.72 21.72 0.30
N SER A 34 -17.75 20.99 -0.13
CA SER A 34 -18.68 20.34 0.79
C SER A 34 -17.92 19.38 1.71
N SER A 35 -18.25 19.39 3.00
CA SER A 35 -17.71 18.42 3.98
C SER A 35 -18.74 17.36 4.30
N ILE A 36 -18.35 16.09 4.35
CA ILE A 36 -19.15 14.98 4.88
C ILE A 36 -18.78 14.77 6.35
N SER A 37 -19.77 14.63 7.21
CA SER A 37 -19.54 14.25 8.62
C SER A 37 -19.50 12.73 8.73
N LEU A 38 -18.44 12.20 9.31
CA LEU A 38 -18.31 10.80 9.71
C LEU A 38 -18.42 10.70 11.23
N THR A 39 -19.29 9.85 11.75
CA THR A 39 -19.49 9.63 13.20
C THR A 39 -19.43 8.15 13.56
N GLY A 40 -19.21 7.86 14.85
CA GLY A 40 -19.31 6.53 15.41
C GLY A 40 -18.88 6.50 16.88
N SER A 41 -18.87 5.30 17.46
CA SER A 41 -18.32 5.03 18.80
C SER A 41 -17.45 3.78 18.79
N ILE A 42 -16.39 3.75 19.58
CA ILE A 42 -15.55 2.56 19.76
C ILE A 42 -16.13 1.67 20.85
N ASP A 43 -16.20 0.37 20.60
CA ASP A 43 -16.63 -0.62 21.59
C ASP A 43 -15.65 -0.66 22.78
N ASN A 44 -16.05 0.00 23.86
CA ASN A 44 -15.27 0.09 25.10
C ASN A 44 -15.22 -1.22 25.91
N THR A 45 -15.94 -2.26 25.49
CA THR A 45 -15.83 -3.61 26.06
C THR A 45 -14.72 -4.41 25.39
N ALA A 46 -14.39 -4.08 24.14
CA ALA A 46 -13.36 -4.72 23.35
C ALA A 46 -12.04 -3.94 23.32
N TYR A 47 -12.11 -2.60 23.32
CA TYR A 47 -10.94 -1.70 23.31
C TYR A 47 -10.80 -0.93 24.63
N ASN A 48 -9.55 -0.63 24.99
CA ASN A 48 -9.27 0.30 26.08
C ASN A 48 -9.27 1.74 25.54
N VAL A 49 -10.45 2.36 25.51
CA VAL A 49 -10.63 3.73 25.03
C VAL A 49 -10.00 4.71 26.01
N GLN A 50 -9.05 5.51 25.51
CA GLN A 50 -8.50 6.64 26.23
C GLN A 50 -8.98 7.93 25.59
N SER A 51 -9.72 8.72 26.34
CA SER A 51 -10.09 10.06 25.87
C SER A 51 -8.84 10.94 25.75
N SER A 52 -8.85 11.80 24.73
CA SER A 52 -7.85 12.85 24.64
C SER A 52 -7.98 13.80 25.83
N PRO A 53 -6.89 14.09 26.56
CA PRO A 53 -6.96 14.96 27.73
C PRO A 53 -7.51 16.31 27.31
N SER A 54 -8.56 16.76 27.98
CA SER A 54 -9.15 18.08 27.77
C SER A 54 -8.09 19.17 28.00
N LEU A 55 -8.34 20.40 27.54
CA LEU A 55 -7.44 21.52 27.84
C LEU A 55 -7.19 21.66 29.36
N ALA A 56 -8.19 21.35 30.18
CA ALA A 56 -8.09 21.33 31.63
C ALA A 56 -7.20 20.17 32.14
N ASP A 57 -7.31 18.97 31.56
CA ASP A 57 -6.44 17.84 31.90
C ASP A 57 -5.00 18.08 31.45
N ARG A 58 -4.79 18.76 30.31
CA ARG A 58 -3.46 19.20 29.86
C ARG A 58 -2.86 20.24 30.82
N LEU A 59 -3.68 21.16 31.34
CA LEU A 59 -3.27 22.15 32.35
C LEU A 59 -3.03 21.54 33.73
N LEU A 60 -3.78 20.51 34.13
CA LEU A 60 -3.57 19.77 35.37
C LEU A 60 -2.34 18.85 35.29
N ASN A 61 -2.07 18.26 34.13
CA ASN A 61 -0.87 17.46 33.87
C ASN A 61 0.43 18.28 33.90
N LEU A 62 0.36 19.61 33.74
CA LEU A 62 1.48 20.53 33.98
C LEU A 62 1.86 20.63 35.47
N PHE A 63 0.97 20.23 36.39
CA PHE A 63 1.18 20.28 37.84
C PHE A 63 1.22 18.91 38.53
N GLY A 64 1.06 17.81 37.79
CA GLY A 64 1.21 16.45 38.29
C GLY A 64 0.92 15.41 37.21
N SER A 65 1.78 14.42 37.08
CA SER A 65 1.61 13.31 36.13
C SER A 65 0.41 12.45 36.53
N SER A 66 -0.67 12.52 35.75
CA SER A 66 -1.80 11.60 35.90
C SER A 66 -1.36 10.18 35.52
N ALA A 67 -1.60 9.22 36.41
CA ALA A 67 -1.34 7.82 36.17
C ALA A 67 -2.42 7.28 35.21
N TYR A 68 -2.01 6.89 34.00
CA TYR A 68 -2.87 6.16 33.07
C TYR A 68 -3.08 4.74 33.60
N ALA A 69 -4.34 4.31 33.70
CA ALA A 69 -4.67 2.95 34.07
C ALA A 69 -4.28 2.00 32.92
N LEU A 70 -3.22 1.23 33.14
CA LEU A 70 -2.84 0.09 32.32
C LEU A 70 -3.65 -1.14 32.77
N GLY A 71 -4.37 -1.76 31.85
CA GLY A 71 -5.21 -2.95 32.07
C GLY A 71 -5.75 -3.48 30.73
N SER A 72 -5.94 -4.80 30.65
CA SER A 72 -5.97 -5.62 29.43
C SER A 72 -6.98 -5.18 28.34
N GLY A 73 -6.43 -4.85 27.17
CA GLY A 73 -7.11 -4.50 25.92
C GLY A 73 -6.20 -3.60 25.06
N THR A 74 -6.32 -3.63 23.73
CA THR A 74 -5.56 -2.72 22.88
C THR A 74 -6.06 -1.29 23.11
N THR A 75 -5.15 -0.37 23.43
CA THR A 75 -5.50 1.02 23.74
C THR A 75 -5.79 1.79 22.46
N VAL A 76 -6.87 2.56 22.43
CA VAL A 76 -7.20 3.45 21.31
C VAL A 76 -7.51 4.83 21.88
N ASP A 77 -6.90 5.88 21.30
CA ASP A 77 -7.17 7.27 21.69
C ASP A 77 -7.56 8.17 20.52
N GLN A 78 -7.37 7.71 19.28
CA GLN A 78 -7.60 8.51 18.08
C GLN A 78 -8.17 7.68 16.93
N ILE A 79 -8.92 8.37 16.06
CA ILE A 79 -9.26 7.93 14.71
C ILE A 79 -8.48 8.79 13.73
N VAL A 80 -7.85 8.16 12.74
CA VAL A 80 -7.17 8.88 11.66
C VAL A 80 -7.80 8.50 10.34
N ALA A 81 -8.28 9.50 9.60
CA ALA A 81 -8.74 9.36 8.23
C ALA A 81 -7.64 9.84 7.29
N ILE A 82 -7.04 8.92 6.54
CA ILE A 82 -5.98 9.21 5.56
C ILE A 82 -6.64 9.37 4.19
N PRO A 83 -6.61 10.57 3.59
CA PRO A 83 -7.08 10.73 2.23
C PRO A 83 -6.12 10.04 1.27
N TYR A 84 -6.67 9.32 0.31
CA TYR A 84 -5.91 8.80 -0.81
C TYR A 84 -6.38 9.44 -2.11
N ASN A 85 -5.45 9.64 -3.02
CA ASN A 85 -5.76 10.17 -4.34
C ASN A 85 -5.78 9.01 -5.34
N ARG A 86 -6.97 8.72 -5.88
CA ARG A 86 -7.17 7.70 -6.91
C ARG A 86 -6.25 7.90 -8.12
N ALA A 87 -6.05 9.15 -8.56
CA ALA A 87 -5.33 9.44 -9.80
C ALA A 87 -3.83 9.14 -9.75
N ASN A 88 -3.24 8.95 -8.58
CA ASN A 88 -1.82 8.60 -8.46
C ASN A 88 -1.56 7.47 -7.46
N GLY A 89 -2.63 6.90 -6.87
CA GLY A 89 -2.55 5.77 -5.95
C GLY A 89 -1.80 6.07 -4.65
N GLN A 90 -1.56 7.35 -4.32
CA GLN A 90 -0.76 7.75 -3.17
C GLN A 90 -1.64 8.35 -2.06
N ALA A 91 -1.27 8.09 -0.80
CA ALA A 91 -1.85 8.82 0.31
C ALA A 91 -1.33 10.26 0.39
N THR A 92 -2.20 11.16 0.87
CA THR A 92 -1.82 12.54 1.18
C THR A 92 -1.82 12.72 2.69
N LEU A 93 -0.79 12.23 3.36
CA LEU A 93 -0.72 12.24 4.83
C LEU A 93 -0.75 13.65 5.44
N ASP A 94 -0.27 14.67 4.73
CA ASP A 94 -0.38 16.07 5.17
C ASP A 94 -1.83 16.58 5.23
N ALA A 95 -2.75 15.89 4.56
CA ALA A 95 -4.18 16.15 4.57
C ALA A 95 -4.96 15.13 5.44
N ALA A 96 -4.27 14.25 6.18
CA ALA A 96 -4.93 13.34 7.11
C ALA A 96 -5.72 14.11 8.17
N VAL A 97 -6.92 13.61 8.47
CA VAL A 97 -7.81 14.20 9.49
C VAL A 97 -7.78 13.30 10.72
N THR A 98 -7.40 13.86 11.85
CA THR A 98 -7.37 13.15 13.14
C THR A 98 -8.54 13.59 14.00
N GLY A 99 -9.25 12.61 14.56
CA GLY A 99 -10.37 12.77 15.48
C GLY A 99 -9.99 12.20 16.83
N ASP A 100 -10.18 13.00 17.87
CA ASP A 100 -10.03 12.55 19.25
C ASP A 100 -11.25 11.74 19.69
N LEU A 101 -11.05 10.74 20.54
CA LEU A 101 -12.13 10.03 21.23
C LEU A 101 -12.57 10.80 22.48
N ASP A 102 -13.89 10.89 22.68
CA ASP A 102 -14.44 11.36 23.95
C ASP A 102 -14.39 10.27 25.04
N ALA A 103 -14.87 10.57 26.25
CA ALA A 103 -14.85 9.64 27.37
C ALA A 103 -15.73 8.40 27.17
N ASP A 104 -16.70 8.47 26.28
CA ASP A 104 -17.58 7.36 25.90
C ASP A 104 -17.07 6.64 24.64
N GLY A 105 -15.93 7.05 24.08
CA GLY A 105 -15.37 6.51 22.85
C GLY A 105 -16.02 7.00 21.58
N ARG A 106 -16.83 8.07 21.63
CA ARG A 106 -17.43 8.67 20.43
C ARG A 106 -16.43 9.55 19.69
N PHE A 107 -16.59 9.61 18.38
CA PHE A 107 -15.83 10.48 17.50
C PHE A 107 -16.72 11.16 16.46
N SER A 108 -16.21 12.26 15.92
CA SER A 108 -16.77 12.94 14.76
C SER A 108 -15.66 13.55 13.93
N LEU A 109 -15.68 13.28 12.63
CA LEU A 109 -14.70 13.76 11.66
C LEU A 109 -15.41 14.53 10.55
N GLY A 110 -14.89 15.70 10.19
CA GLY A 110 -15.27 16.41 8.97
C GLY A 110 -14.32 16.03 7.83
N LEU A 111 -14.84 15.37 6.81
CA LEU A 111 -14.07 14.87 5.66
C LEU A 111 -14.39 15.68 4.41
N ASP A 112 -13.37 15.97 3.59
CA ASP A 112 -13.56 16.61 2.28
C ASP A 112 -14.34 15.66 1.35
N ALA A 113 -15.51 16.09 0.88
CA ALA A 113 -16.40 15.30 0.02
C ALA A 113 -15.84 15.01 -1.38
N SER A 114 -14.66 15.53 -1.73
CA SER A 114 -14.01 15.25 -3.02
C SER A 114 -13.00 14.11 -2.95
N ARG A 115 -12.79 13.52 -1.79
CA ARG A 115 -11.74 12.53 -1.52
C ARG A 115 -12.32 11.26 -0.93
N ASP A 116 -11.59 10.18 -1.10
CA ASP A 116 -11.84 8.92 -0.41
C ASP A 116 -10.78 8.72 0.67
N TYR A 117 -11.09 7.92 1.68
CA TYR A 117 -10.28 7.80 2.89
C TYR A 117 -10.07 6.36 3.30
N VAL A 118 -8.94 6.08 3.93
CA VAL A 118 -8.77 4.90 4.79
C VAL A 118 -8.83 5.35 6.23
N LEU A 119 -9.57 4.61 7.05
CA LEU A 119 -9.76 4.92 8.46
C LEU A 119 -8.91 3.99 9.32
N LEU A 120 -8.22 4.55 10.31
CA LEU A 120 -7.38 3.81 11.25
C LEU A 120 -7.81 4.08 12.69
N LEU A 121 -7.86 3.02 13.51
CA LEU A 121 -7.81 3.10 14.97
C LEU A 121 -6.35 3.27 15.40
N VAL A 122 -6.07 4.29 16.20
CA VAL A 122 -4.70 4.66 16.57
C VAL A 122 -4.50 4.73 18.08
N ASN A 123 -3.35 4.20 18.51
CA ASN A 123 -2.72 4.41 19.81
C ASN A 123 -1.56 5.41 19.64
N SER A 124 -1.84 6.71 19.78
CA SER A 124 -0.85 7.77 19.56
C SER A 124 0.30 7.72 20.57
N LYS A 125 0.09 7.01 21.69
CA LYS A 125 1.04 6.88 22.81
C LYS A 125 1.88 5.61 22.75
N ALA A 126 1.67 4.76 21.75
CA ALA A 126 2.48 3.57 21.55
C ALA A 126 3.96 3.95 21.36
N THR A 127 4.83 3.29 22.12
CA THR A 127 6.28 3.53 22.06
C THR A 127 6.92 2.85 20.86
N GLN A 128 6.37 1.72 20.43
CA GLN A 128 6.81 1.02 19.24
C GLN A 128 5.96 1.45 18.05
N PRO A 129 6.54 1.74 16.87
CA PRO A 129 5.79 2.13 15.69
C PRO A 129 4.69 1.14 15.32
N GLN A 130 4.97 -0.17 15.38
CA GLN A 130 4.01 -1.23 15.07
C GLN A 130 2.76 -1.25 15.96
N ASP A 131 2.86 -0.74 17.18
CA ASP A 131 1.76 -0.73 18.14
C ASP A 131 0.88 0.54 18.00
N LYS A 132 1.24 1.47 17.11
CA LYS A 132 0.50 2.73 16.91
C LYS A 132 -0.79 2.53 16.14
N VAL A 133 -0.80 1.64 15.15
CA VAL A 133 -2.02 1.30 14.42
C VAL A 133 -2.62 0.07 15.06
N VAL A 134 -3.86 0.22 15.51
CA VAL A 134 -4.59 -0.83 16.23
C VAL A 134 -5.40 -1.68 15.24
N ALA A 135 -6.08 -1.04 14.30
CA ALA A 135 -6.88 -1.70 13.27
C ALA A 135 -7.25 -0.73 12.14
N TYR A 136 -7.57 -1.27 10.97
CA TYR A 136 -8.33 -0.57 9.93
C TYR A 136 -9.80 -0.53 10.33
N ILE A 137 -10.49 0.58 10.09
CA ILE A 137 -11.95 0.61 10.24
C ILE A 137 -12.57 0.31 8.88
N THR A 138 -13.29 -0.80 8.82
CA THR A 138 -14.01 -1.22 7.62
C THR A 138 -15.49 -0.85 7.72
N MET A 139 -16.08 -0.48 6.58
CA MET A 139 -17.45 0.01 6.56
C MET A 139 -18.46 -1.10 6.80
N ALA A 140 -18.25 -2.32 6.31
CA ALA A 140 -19.24 -3.38 6.48
C ALA A 140 -18.59 -4.75 6.59
N SER A 141 -19.08 -5.57 7.52
CA SER A 141 -18.83 -7.01 7.52
C SER A 141 -19.93 -7.67 6.69
N SER A 142 -19.64 -8.08 5.46
CA SER A 142 -20.60 -8.91 4.73
C SER A 142 -20.70 -10.30 5.38
N THR A 143 -21.83 -10.98 5.19
CA THR A 143 -21.94 -12.41 5.55
C THR A 143 -20.99 -13.31 4.75
N THR A 144 -20.38 -12.80 3.67
CA THR A 144 -19.36 -13.47 2.86
C THR A 144 -17.94 -13.25 3.38
N GLY A 145 -17.73 -12.35 4.34
CA GLY A 145 -16.41 -12.06 4.90
C GLY A 145 -15.63 -10.98 4.14
N ASP A 146 -16.25 -10.27 3.20
CA ASP A 146 -15.63 -9.13 2.52
C ASP A 146 -15.88 -7.85 3.34
N SER A 147 -14.88 -6.99 3.44
CA SER A 147 -14.96 -5.74 4.21
C SER A 147 -14.35 -4.58 3.46
N VAL A 148 -15.04 -3.43 3.44
CA VAL A 148 -14.55 -2.25 2.71
C VAL A 148 -13.64 -1.42 3.63
N VAL A 149 -12.32 -1.52 3.47
CA VAL A 149 -11.27 -0.68 4.07
C VAL A 149 -11.32 0.76 3.52
N SER A 150 -11.63 0.94 2.23
CA SER A 150 -11.67 2.28 1.59
C SER A 150 -13.04 2.95 1.72
N LEU A 151 -13.15 4.04 2.50
CA LEU A 151 -14.36 4.84 2.66
C LEU A 151 -14.55 5.77 1.44
N PRO A 152 -15.55 5.53 0.56
CA PRO A 152 -15.73 6.26 -0.69
C PRO A 152 -16.53 7.56 -0.44
N VAL A 153 -16.01 8.45 0.41
CA VAL A 153 -16.64 9.73 0.77
C VAL A 153 -16.99 10.58 -0.46
N SER A 154 -16.24 10.46 -1.56
CA SER A 154 -16.55 11.14 -2.81
C SER A 154 -17.88 10.75 -3.46
N HIS A 155 -18.45 9.62 -3.03
CA HIS A 155 -19.73 9.10 -3.46
C HIS A 155 -20.79 9.17 -2.36
N ALA A 156 -20.51 9.82 -1.22
CA ALA A 156 -21.46 9.94 -0.13
C ALA A 156 -22.55 10.97 -0.44
N ASN A 157 -23.81 10.61 -0.17
CA ASN A 157 -24.99 11.46 -0.35
C ASN A 157 -25.36 12.23 0.92
N SER A 158 -24.84 11.79 2.08
CA SER A 158 -25.18 12.25 3.42
C SER A 158 -23.98 12.09 4.37
N SER A 159 -24.16 12.54 5.61
CA SER A 159 -23.27 12.13 6.71
C SER A 159 -23.27 10.61 6.84
N ILE A 160 -22.12 10.05 7.21
CA ILE A 160 -21.90 8.62 7.37
C ILE A 160 -21.82 8.32 8.87
N ASP A 161 -22.57 7.35 9.34
CA ASP A 161 -22.52 6.88 10.72
C ASP A 161 -22.04 5.43 10.75
N LEU A 162 -20.90 5.15 11.37
CA LEU A 162 -20.38 3.79 11.48
C LEU A 162 -21.03 2.99 12.61
N GLY A 163 -21.86 3.65 13.44
CA GLY A 163 -22.41 3.04 14.64
C GLY A 163 -21.30 2.66 15.62
N ASN A 164 -21.43 1.49 16.26
CA ASN A 164 -20.41 0.97 17.16
C ASN A 164 -19.33 0.19 16.39
N VAL A 165 -18.07 0.60 16.53
CA VAL A 165 -16.91 -0.02 15.89
C VAL A 165 -16.29 -1.02 16.86
N SER A 166 -16.24 -2.28 16.46
CA SER A 166 -15.73 -3.40 17.27
C SER A 166 -14.73 -4.24 16.47
N PRO A 167 -13.83 -5.02 17.12
CA PRO A 167 -12.89 -5.86 16.40
C PRO A 167 -13.60 -6.82 15.44
N ASN A 168 -13.07 -6.96 14.24
CA ASN A 168 -13.59 -7.94 13.30
C ASN A 168 -13.20 -9.35 13.77
N ALA A 169 -14.17 -10.25 13.84
CA ALA A 169 -13.94 -11.61 14.31
C ALA A 169 -13.15 -12.47 13.31
N SER A 170 -13.19 -12.11 12.02
CA SER A 170 -12.52 -12.83 10.93
C SER A 170 -11.11 -12.30 10.65
N TYR A 171 -10.88 -11.00 10.87
CA TYR A 171 -9.62 -10.32 10.56
C TYR A 171 -9.10 -9.55 11.77
N SER A 172 -7.98 -10.00 12.32
CA SER A 172 -7.43 -9.47 13.58
C SER A 172 -6.89 -8.05 13.49
N ASP A 173 -6.61 -7.57 12.29
CA ASP A 173 -6.12 -6.23 11.96
C ASP A 173 -7.25 -5.26 11.57
N GLU A 174 -8.51 -5.70 11.63
CA GLU A 174 -9.68 -4.89 11.27
C GLU A 174 -10.63 -4.68 12.44
N ALA A 175 -11.35 -3.57 12.36
CA ALA A 175 -12.50 -3.25 13.18
C ALA A 175 -13.66 -2.87 12.24
N SER A 176 -14.86 -3.35 12.51
CA SER A 176 -16.01 -3.08 11.66
C SER A 176 -17.05 -2.27 12.40
N GLY A 177 -17.67 -1.34 11.68
CA GLY A 177 -18.91 -0.70 12.13
C GLY A 177 -20.03 -1.72 12.31
N GLU A 178 -20.97 -1.42 13.20
CA GLU A 178 -22.13 -2.27 13.47
C GLU A 178 -23.16 -2.25 12.34
N GLN A 179 -23.10 -1.23 11.46
CA GLN A 179 -24.02 -1.12 10.35
C GLN A 179 -23.79 -2.21 9.30
N SER A 180 -24.89 -2.72 8.73
CA SER A 180 -24.83 -3.68 7.63
C SER A 180 -24.34 -2.99 6.34
N ALA A 181 -23.81 -3.79 5.41
CA ALA A 181 -23.42 -3.28 4.09
C ALA A 181 -24.64 -2.67 3.36
N GLU A 182 -25.81 -3.28 3.53
CA GLU A 182 -27.07 -2.82 2.95
C GLU A 182 -27.51 -1.47 3.51
N ASP A 183 -27.40 -1.26 4.82
CA ASP A 183 -27.78 -0.01 5.46
C ASP A 183 -26.82 1.13 5.05
N LEU A 184 -25.52 0.85 5.03
CA LEU A 184 -24.51 1.83 4.61
C LEU A 184 -24.58 2.17 3.13
N ALA A 185 -24.92 1.20 2.27
CA ALA A 185 -25.03 1.46 0.82
C ALA A 185 -26.05 2.57 0.50
N VAL A 186 -27.04 2.83 1.37
CA VAL A 186 -28.01 3.92 1.22
C VAL A 186 -27.36 5.30 1.34
N ASP A 187 -26.28 5.41 2.11
CA ASP A 187 -25.52 6.65 2.28
C ASP A 187 -24.59 6.97 1.09
N PHE A 188 -24.44 6.04 0.14
CA PHE A 188 -23.59 6.20 -1.05
C PHE A 188 -24.40 6.21 -2.34
N SER A 189 -23.87 6.87 -3.37
CA SER A 189 -24.39 6.79 -4.74
C SER A 189 -24.00 5.49 -5.45
N ALA A 190 -23.04 4.74 -4.91
CA ALA A 190 -22.58 3.46 -5.44
C ALA A 190 -23.58 2.34 -5.11
N SER A 191 -23.70 1.33 -5.98
CA SER A 191 -24.49 0.14 -5.65
C SER A 191 -23.77 -0.70 -4.57
N LEU A 192 -24.54 -1.47 -3.80
CA LEU A 192 -23.97 -2.45 -2.87
C LEU A 192 -23.02 -3.42 -3.58
N GLU A 193 -23.39 -3.87 -4.78
CA GLU A 193 -22.53 -4.72 -5.62
C GLU A 193 -21.19 -4.06 -5.93
N SER A 194 -21.20 -2.76 -6.26
CA SER A 194 -19.97 -2.00 -6.49
C SER A 194 -19.13 -1.85 -5.22
N LEU A 195 -19.76 -1.59 -4.06
CA LEU A 195 -19.05 -1.52 -2.78
C LEU A 195 -18.43 -2.87 -2.39
N LEU A 196 -19.15 -3.98 -2.59
CA LEU A 196 -18.64 -5.33 -2.35
C LEU A 196 -17.54 -5.70 -3.35
N ALA A 197 -17.64 -5.28 -4.60
CA ALA A 197 -16.56 -5.45 -5.57
C ALA A 197 -15.30 -4.71 -5.09
N ARG A 198 -15.43 -3.47 -4.56
CA ARG A 198 -14.29 -2.75 -3.97
C ARG A 198 -13.70 -3.48 -2.76
N ALA A 199 -14.54 -4.02 -1.87
CA ALA A 199 -14.11 -4.75 -0.67
C ALA A 199 -13.16 -5.91 -0.99
N LYS A 200 -13.42 -6.66 -2.07
CA LYS A 200 -12.60 -7.82 -2.46
C LYS A 200 -11.14 -7.47 -2.77
N PHE A 201 -10.88 -6.21 -3.11
CA PHE A 201 -9.60 -5.78 -3.67
C PHE A 201 -8.92 -4.72 -2.80
N ASP A 202 -9.51 -4.33 -1.68
CA ASP A 202 -9.02 -3.17 -0.93
C ASP A 202 -7.95 -3.48 0.12
N ASP A 203 -7.52 -4.73 0.24
CA ASP A 203 -6.32 -5.11 0.98
C ASP A 203 -5.07 -4.35 0.49
N ALA A 204 -5.04 -3.90 -0.77
CA ALA A 204 -3.98 -3.02 -1.25
C ALA A 204 -3.92 -1.69 -0.46
N TYR A 205 -5.07 -1.17 -0.01
CA TYR A 205 -5.13 0.05 0.80
C TYR A 205 -4.55 -0.13 2.20
N LYS A 206 -4.34 -1.37 2.65
CA LYS A 206 -3.57 -1.66 3.86
C LYS A 206 -2.11 -1.21 3.73
N ASN A 207 -1.60 -0.98 2.51
CA ASN A 207 -0.32 -0.31 2.34
C ASN A 207 -0.26 1.10 2.97
N LEU A 208 -1.39 1.80 3.12
CA LEU A 208 -1.40 3.16 3.65
C LEU A 208 -0.97 3.23 5.12
N VAL A 209 -1.05 2.14 5.88
CA VAL A 209 -0.45 2.07 7.22
C VAL A 209 1.07 2.13 7.15
N ASN A 210 1.67 1.52 6.14
CA ASN A 210 3.11 1.61 5.92
C ASN A 210 3.52 3.07 5.65
N GLU A 211 2.74 3.80 4.85
CA GLU A 211 3.00 5.23 4.65
C GLU A 211 2.81 6.02 5.95
N TYR A 212 1.72 5.78 6.68
CA TYR A 212 1.39 6.49 7.93
C TYR A 212 2.46 6.32 9.01
N LEU A 213 2.94 5.09 9.22
CA LEU A 213 3.91 4.78 10.25
C LEU A 213 5.30 5.32 9.95
N ASN A 214 5.66 5.39 8.66
CA ASN A 214 7.02 5.67 8.24
C ASN A 214 7.21 7.07 7.63
N THR A 215 6.16 7.90 7.62
CA THR A 215 6.21 9.27 7.11
C THR A 215 6.08 10.31 8.22
N SER A 216 6.95 11.31 8.15
CA SER A 216 6.88 12.56 8.90
C SER A 216 6.91 13.74 7.91
N ARG A 217 6.68 14.96 8.40
CA ARG A 217 6.72 16.19 7.58
C ARG A 217 8.02 16.41 6.78
N ARG A 218 9.11 15.71 7.11
CA ARG A 218 10.43 15.92 6.49
C ARG A 218 11.09 14.64 5.99
N THR A 219 10.77 13.52 6.61
CA THR A 219 11.40 12.24 6.32
C THR A 219 10.32 11.18 6.14
N TRP A 220 10.42 10.42 5.07
CA TRP A 220 9.56 9.29 4.75
C TRP A 220 10.42 8.09 4.38
N TRP A 221 9.88 6.91 4.70
CA TRP A 221 10.30 5.63 4.15
C TRP A 221 9.07 4.98 3.54
N ARG A 222 9.23 4.38 2.39
CA ARG A 222 8.16 3.78 1.61
C ARG A 222 8.57 2.38 1.20
N ALA A 223 7.58 1.51 1.06
CA ALA A 223 7.73 0.22 0.44
C ALA A 223 6.88 0.22 -0.83
N GLN A 224 7.48 -0.23 -1.92
CA GLN A 224 6.84 -0.45 -3.21
C GLN A 224 6.86 -1.95 -3.44
N VAL A 225 5.71 -2.58 -3.23
CA VAL A 225 5.54 -4.01 -3.48
C VAL A 225 5.02 -4.19 -4.90
N GLN A 226 5.56 -5.18 -5.60
CA GLN A 226 5.07 -5.61 -6.90
C GLN A 226 4.80 -7.12 -6.87
N PHE A 227 3.55 -7.51 -7.07
CA PHE A 227 3.16 -8.91 -7.21
C PHE A 227 3.21 -9.34 -8.68
N GLU A 228 3.78 -10.51 -8.96
CA GLU A 228 3.99 -10.96 -10.34
C GLU A 228 3.36 -12.34 -10.61
N TRP A 229 2.55 -12.40 -11.67
CA TRP A 229 2.02 -13.64 -12.23
C TRP A 229 2.68 -13.91 -13.57
N TYR A 230 3.03 -15.16 -13.82
CA TYR A 230 3.70 -15.57 -15.04
C TYR A 230 2.85 -16.54 -15.84
N GLY A 231 2.67 -16.21 -17.12
CA GLY A 231 2.00 -17.09 -18.08
C GLY A 231 3.03 -17.98 -18.76
N GLY A 232 3.10 -19.26 -18.36
CA GLY A 232 3.99 -20.27 -18.94
C GLY A 232 3.21 -21.42 -19.57
N GLY A 233 3.25 -21.52 -20.90
CA GLY A 233 2.74 -22.65 -21.69
C GLY A 233 3.85 -23.38 -22.45
N ASP A 234 3.49 -24.38 -23.26
CA ASP A 234 4.38 -25.09 -24.18
C ASP A 234 4.92 -24.13 -25.27
N PRO A 235 6.26 -24.01 -25.48
CA PRO A 235 6.92 -23.18 -26.49
C PRO A 235 6.30 -23.22 -27.90
N SER A 236 5.59 -24.29 -28.25
CA SER A 236 4.91 -24.48 -29.53
C SER A 236 3.53 -23.82 -29.66
N ILE A 237 2.87 -23.43 -28.56
CA ILE A 237 1.62 -22.63 -28.56
C ILE A 237 1.91 -21.16 -28.90
N PHE A 238 3.14 -20.71 -28.65
CA PHE A 238 3.59 -19.32 -28.79
C PHE A 238 3.90 -18.89 -30.23
N ALA A 239 3.80 -19.80 -31.21
CA ALA A 239 4.07 -19.48 -32.61
C ALA A 239 2.86 -18.85 -33.35
N SER A 240 1.70 -18.66 -32.69
CA SER A 240 0.51 -18.14 -33.40
C SER A 240 -0.52 -17.34 -32.60
N SER A 241 -0.49 -17.28 -31.25
CA SER A 241 -1.44 -16.44 -30.49
C SER A 241 -1.00 -16.12 -29.06
N ALA A 242 -1.53 -15.00 -28.54
CA ALA A 242 -1.50 -14.60 -27.12
C ALA A 242 -1.96 -15.74 -26.17
N PRO A 243 -1.61 -15.69 -24.87
CA PRO A 243 -2.31 -16.50 -23.88
C PRO A 243 -3.78 -16.08 -23.85
N THR A 244 -4.67 -16.97 -24.27
CA THR A 244 -6.12 -16.73 -24.25
C THR A 244 -6.79 -17.21 -22.96
N ASP A 245 -6.02 -17.86 -22.08
CA ASP A 245 -6.53 -18.49 -20.86
C ASP A 245 -5.80 -17.94 -19.64
N ILE A 246 -6.53 -17.15 -18.84
CA ILE A 246 -6.00 -16.56 -17.61
C ILE A 246 -5.65 -17.62 -16.56
N SER A 247 -6.20 -18.83 -16.64
CA SER A 247 -5.89 -19.92 -15.72
C SER A 247 -4.48 -20.49 -15.88
N ALA A 248 -3.79 -20.18 -16.99
CA ALA A 248 -2.40 -20.54 -17.22
C ALA A 248 -1.40 -19.64 -16.47
N TYR A 249 -1.85 -18.50 -15.93
CA TYR A 249 -1.01 -17.65 -15.10
C TYR A 249 -0.83 -18.25 -13.71
N ARG A 250 0.42 -18.36 -13.28
CA ARG A 250 0.81 -18.79 -11.94
C ARG A 250 1.38 -17.61 -11.16
N TYR A 251 1.04 -17.52 -9.89
CA TYR A 251 1.68 -16.58 -8.98
C TYR A 251 3.07 -17.12 -8.64
N ASP A 252 4.13 -16.40 -9.01
CA ASP A 252 5.51 -16.82 -8.75
C ASP A 252 6.08 -16.13 -7.50
N GLY A 253 5.54 -14.98 -7.10
CA GLY A 253 5.96 -14.25 -5.91
C GLY A 253 5.84 -12.73 -6.06
N TYR A 254 6.65 -12.02 -5.30
CA TYR A 254 6.65 -10.56 -5.24
C TYR A 254 8.06 -9.97 -5.25
N ARG A 255 8.13 -8.69 -5.59
CA ARG A 255 9.28 -7.83 -5.38
C ARG A 255 8.93 -6.79 -4.36
N VAL A 256 9.92 -6.40 -3.59
CA VAL A 256 9.82 -5.24 -2.72
C VAL A 256 11.00 -4.33 -2.97
N TYR A 257 10.68 -3.06 -3.13
CA TYR A 257 11.64 -1.99 -3.09
C TYR A 257 11.29 -1.04 -1.97
N PHE A 258 12.30 -0.42 -1.40
CA PHE A 258 12.17 0.57 -0.35
C PHE A 258 12.84 1.85 -0.81
N ASP A 259 12.15 2.96 -0.64
CA ASP A 259 12.67 4.28 -0.92
C ASP A 259 12.56 5.17 0.30
N ASN A 260 13.47 6.13 0.43
CA ASN A 260 13.45 7.10 1.50
C ASN A 260 14.08 8.43 1.09
N ASN A 261 13.66 9.52 1.72
CA ASN A 261 14.31 10.83 1.60
C ASN A 261 15.11 11.22 2.86
N SER A 262 15.53 10.23 3.66
CA SER A 262 16.24 10.50 4.91
C SER A 262 17.63 11.07 4.62
N THR A 263 17.96 12.21 5.23
CA THR A 263 19.30 12.79 5.16
C THR A 263 20.34 11.99 5.93
N GLU A 264 19.91 11.03 6.75
CA GLU A 264 20.82 10.12 7.47
C GLU A 264 21.39 9.03 6.55
N MET A 265 20.73 8.77 5.43
CA MET A 265 21.18 7.80 4.46
C MET A 265 22.06 8.47 3.40
N ASP A 266 23.28 7.98 3.26
CA ASP A 266 24.23 8.43 2.25
C ASP A 266 24.58 7.26 1.35
N PHE A 267 24.23 7.40 0.08
CA PHE A 267 24.45 6.38 -0.94
C PHE A 267 25.93 5.94 -1.02
N SER A 268 26.87 6.90 -1.00
CA SER A 268 28.29 6.58 -1.09
C SER A 268 28.75 5.77 0.13
N ARG A 269 28.22 6.10 1.32
CA ARG A 269 28.56 5.38 2.56
C ARG A 269 28.02 3.95 2.57
N LEU A 270 26.86 3.71 1.96
CA LEU A 270 26.31 2.37 1.77
C LEU A 270 27.13 1.55 0.76
N CYS A 271 27.51 2.14 -0.38
CA CYS A 271 28.33 1.42 -1.37
C CYS A 271 29.75 1.14 -0.88
N ASP A 272 30.33 2.06 -0.10
CA ASP A 272 31.65 1.89 0.54
C ASP A 272 31.59 1.02 1.81
N LYS A 273 30.40 0.54 2.20
CA LYS A 273 30.15 -0.33 3.38
C LYS A 273 30.57 0.32 4.70
N THR A 274 30.59 1.64 4.75
CA THR A 274 30.80 2.41 5.99
C THR A 274 29.52 2.58 6.79
N ASP A 275 28.37 2.51 6.11
CA ASP A 275 27.07 2.31 6.72
C ASP A 275 26.53 0.94 6.30
N THR A 276 25.82 0.29 7.22
CA THR A 276 25.12 -0.98 6.99
C THR A 276 23.62 -0.74 6.97
N LEU A 277 22.96 -1.06 5.86
CA LEU A 277 21.51 -1.07 5.74
C LEU A 277 21.05 -2.53 5.75
N GLU A 278 20.13 -2.85 6.66
CA GLU A 278 19.61 -4.20 6.84
C GLU A 278 18.09 -4.20 6.63
N ILE A 279 17.58 -5.23 5.97
CA ILE A 279 16.14 -5.54 5.88
C ILE A 279 15.92 -6.92 6.48
N ALA A 280 15.02 -6.98 7.46
CA ALA A 280 14.66 -8.21 8.14
C ALA A 280 13.16 -8.48 7.96
N PRO A 281 12.75 -9.55 7.27
CA PRO A 281 11.36 -9.99 7.30
C PRO A 281 10.99 -10.59 8.67
N PRO A 282 9.69 -10.65 9.04
CA PRO A 282 9.24 -11.24 10.30
C PRO A 282 9.43 -12.76 10.38
N SER A 283 9.48 -13.45 9.24
CA SER A 283 9.77 -14.88 9.11
C SER A 283 10.60 -15.14 7.85
N PRO A 284 11.18 -16.34 7.67
CA PRO A 284 12.03 -16.62 6.52
C PRO A 284 11.33 -16.45 5.18
N VAL A 285 12.00 -15.78 4.24
CA VAL A 285 11.54 -15.55 2.87
C VAL A 285 12.57 -16.08 1.89
N THR A 286 12.12 -16.94 0.97
CA THR A 286 12.97 -17.54 -0.06
C THR A 286 13.10 -16.59 -1.25
N ILE A 287 14.31 -16.49 -1.79
CA ILE A 287 14.61 -15.72 -3.00
C ILE A 287 14.81 -16.70 -4.15
N ILE A 288 14.15 -16.44 -5.27
CA ILE A 288 14.23 -17.24 -6.49
C ILE A 288 14.78 -16.39 -7.64
N ASP A 289 15.64 -16.98 -8.46
CA ASP A 289 16.05 -16.43 -9.74
C ASP A 289 15.03 -16.83 -10.80
N GLN A 290 14.32 -15.83 -11.32
CA GLN A 290 13.23 -15.98 -12.26
C GLN A 290 13.72 -16.41 -13.65
N TYR A 291 14.94 -16.02 -14.03
CA TYR A 291 15.53 -16.34 -15.32
C TYR A 291 16.11 -17.77 -15.36
N SER A 292 16.40 -18.33 -14.19
CA SER A 292 16.91 -19.70 -14.03
C SER A 292 15.82 -20.69 -13.61
N GLY A 293 14.59 -20.54 -14.11
CA GLY A 293 13.48 -21.48 -13.85
C GLY A 293 13.04 -21.49 -12.38
N ASN A 294 13.00 -20.31 -11.74
CA ASN A 294 12.62 -20.13 -10.33
C ASN A 294 13.52 -20.93 -9.36
N THR A 295 14.81 -21.05 -9.68
CA THR A 295 15.78 -21.71 -8.80
C THR A 295 15.98 -20.88 -7.54
N THR A 296 15.90 -21.52 -6.36
CA THR A 296 16.22 -20.87 -5.09
C THR A 296 17.69 -20.43 -5.05
N ILE A 297 17.93 -19.15 -4.79
CA ILE A 297 19.27 -18.57 -4.69
C ILE A 297 19.65 -18.18 -3.26
N GLY A 298 18.67 -18.05 -2.36
CA GLY A 298 18.93 -17.70 -0.96
C GLY A 298 17.67 -17.62 -0.12
N THR A 299 17.85 -17.32 1.16
CA THR A 299 16.77 -17.10 2.12
C THR A 299 17.16 -15.94 3.04
N ILE A 300 16.24 -15.02 3.27
CA ILE A 300 16.41 -13.91 4.21
C ILE A 300 15.50 -14.12 5.42
N ASP A 301 15.97 -13.83 6.62
CA ASP A 301 15.17 -13.94 7.84
C ASP A 301 15.60 -12.93 8.91
N THR A 302 14.98 -12.98 10.10
CA THR A 302 15.33 -12.08 11.21
C THR A 302 16.75 -12.27 11.76
N SER A 303 17.30 -13.48 11.63
CA SER A 303 18.64 -13.86 12.10
C SER A 303 19.72 -13.65 11.05
N THR A 304 19.34 -13.70 9.78
CA THR A 304 20.17 -13.44 8.60
C THR A 304 19.44 -12.40 7.75
N PRO A 305 19.42 -11.13 8.19
CA PRO A 305 18.77 -10.07 7.43
C PRO A 305 19.54 -9.84 6.14
N ALA A 306 18.85 -9.38 5.13
CA ALA A 306 19.50 -8.93 3.92
C ALA A 306 20.23 -7.61 4.17
N ASP A 307 21.47 -7.47 3.70
CA ASP A 307 22.25 -6.26 3.91
C ASP A 307 23.08 -5.85 2.67
N ASN A 308 23.70 -4.68 2.74
CA ASN A 308 24.60 -4.16 1.70
C ASN A 308 26.06 -4.66 1.83
N GLY A 309 26.32 -5.70 2.63
CA GLY A 309 27.66 -6.19 2.94
C GLY A 309 28.38 -6.83 1.75
N ALA A 310 27.64 -7.38 0.80
CA ALA A 310 28.21 -8.05 -0.37
C ALA A 310 28.29 -7.14 -1.62
N VAL A 311 27.58 -6.01 -1.63
CA VAL A 311 27.49 -5.02 -2.73
C VAL A 311 28.85 -4.57 -3.29
N ALA A 312 28.93 -4.38 -4.60
CA ALA A 312 30.05 -3.75 -5.28
C ALA A 312 29.58 -2.53 -6.10
N VAL A 313 30.42 -1.49 -6.18
CA VAL A 313 30.17 -0.37 -7.11
C VAL A 313 30.28 -0.90 -8.54
N ASN A 314 29.27 -0.64 -9.37
CA ASN A 314 29.35 -1.00 -10.79
C ASN A 314 30.50 -0.20 -11.44
N GLY A 315 31.42 -0.88 -12.12
CA GLY A 315 32.70 -0.34 -12.64
C GLY A 315 32.61 0.81 -13.65
N GLY A 316 31.46 1.48 -13.78
CA GLY A 316 31.25 2.67 -14.61
C GLY A 316 30.13 3.62 -14.16
N ASP A 317 29.30 3.28 -13.17
CA ASP A 317 28.21 4.15 -12.69
C ASP A 317 28.37 4.46 -11.20
N PRO A 318 28.80 5.68 -10.83
CA PRO A 318 28.99 6.08 -9.44
C PRO A 318 27.69 6.28 -8.67
N ASN A 319 26.53 6.19 -9.34
CA ASN A 319 25.21 6.30 -8.74
C ASN A 319 24.52 4.94 -8.63
N TYR A 320 25.22 3.85 -8.94
CA TYR A 320 24.68 2.50 -8.92
C TYR A 320 25.69 1.51 -8.33
N CYS A 321 25.37 0.98 -7.16
CA CYS A 321 26.07 -0.18 -6.61
C CYS A 321 25.08 -1.33 -6.48
N TYR A 322 25.53 -2.53 -6.85
CA TYR A 322 24.72 -3.74 -6.87
C TYR A 322 25.55 -4.95 -6.46
N ASP A 323 24.89 -5.98 -5.96
CA ASP A 323 25.53 -7.28 -5.81
C ASP A 323 25.37 -8.11 -7.08
N ALA A 324 26.49 -8.43 -7.72
CA ALA A 324 26.50 -9.17 -8.98
C ALA A 324 26.44 -10.70 -8.81
N VAL A 325 26.57 -11.25 -7.60
CA VAL A 325 26.80 -12.69 -7.44
C VAL A 325 26.24 -13.22 -6.10
N ASN A 326 25.10 -13.92 -6.17
CA ASN A 326 24.62 -14.89 -5.19
C ASN A 326 24.27 -14.41 -3.76
N SER A 327 24.27 -13.12 -3.42
CA SER A 327 23.82 -12.70 -2.08
C SER A 327 22.40 -12.14 -2.12
N GLU A 328 21.45 -12.94 -1.63
CA GLU A 328 20.34 -12.66 -0.69
C GLU A 328 19.55 -11.32 -0.71
N MET A 329 19.74 -10.44 -1.68
CA MET A 329 18.97 -9.27 -2.12
C MET A 329 20.00 -8.33 -2.72
N ALA A 330 20.02 -8.16 -4.05
CA ALA A 330 20.88 -7.14 -4.61
C ALA A 330 20.29 -5.76 -4.30
N PHE A 331 20.86 -5.15 -3.26
CA PHE A 331 20.77 -3.73 -3.01
C PHE A 331 21.10 -2.99 -4.31
N SER A 332 20.07 -2.53 -5.01
CA SER A 332 20.18 -1.60 -6.12
C SER A 332 19.83 -0.25 -5.57
N ALA A 333 20.84 0.56 -5.28
CA ALA A 333 20.61 1.94 -4.93
C ALA A 333 20.93 2.87 -6.09
N ASN A 334 20.04 3.85 -6.27
CA ASN A 334 20.15 4.90 -7.27
C ASN A 334 20.05 6.24 -6.54
N SER A 335 20.97 7.16 -6.83
CA SER A 335 20.83 8.55 -6.41
C SER A 335 19.78 9.22 -7.30
N GLY A 336 18.50 9.04 -6.97
CA GLY A 336 17.43 9.82 -7.56
C GLY A 336 17.41 11.26 -7.02
N SER A 337 16.65 12.15 -7.64
CA SER A 337 16.41 13.51 -7.13
C SER A 337 15.72 13.54 -5.75
N SER A 338 15.24 12.40 -5.25
CA SER A 338 14.34 12.27 -4.09
C SER A 338 14.83 11.34 -2.98
N GLY A 339 15.93 10.59 -3.13
CA GLY A 339 16.30 9.60 -2.11
C GLY A 339 17.23 8.46 -2.52
N VAL A 340 17.35 7.49 -1.61
CA VAL A 340 17.99 6.19 -1.85
C VAL A 340 16.91 5.12 -1.99
N PHE A 341 16.97 4.39 -3.10
CA PHE A 341 16.14 3.23 -3.42
C PHE A 341 16.91 1.94 -3.09
N PHE A 342 16.28 0.86 -2.65
CA PHE A 342 16.94 -0.44 -2.40
C PHE A 342 15.91 -1.57 -2.35
N GLY A 343 16.26 -2.79 -2.75
CA GLY A 343 15.29 -3.87 -2.77
C GLY A 343 15.77 -5.13 -3.46
N VAL A 344 14.82 -5.88 -4.01
CA VAL A 344 15.06 -7.10 -4.80
C VAL A 344 15.38 -6.71 -6.24
N PRO A 345 16.52 -7.12 -6.82
CA PRO A 345 16.92 -6.71 -8.17
C PRO A 345 16.02 -7.26 -9.26
N VAL A 346 16.22 -6.70 -10.47
CA VAL A 346 15.63 -7.24 -11.69
C VAL A 346 16.07 -8.68 -11.90
N GLY A 347 15.11 -9.56 -12.21
CA GLY A 347 15.38 -10.99 -12.38
C GLY A 347 15.15 -11.86 -11.15
N MET A 348 14.89 -11.28 -9.98
CA MET A 348 14.67 -12.03 -8.75
C MET A 348 13.29 -11.75 -8.18
N LEU A 349 12.74 -12.75 -7.47
CA LEU A 349 11.50 -12.65 -6.72
C LEU A 349 11.69 -13.18 -5.31
N LEU A 350 10.92 -12.63 -4.39
CA LEU A 350 10.61 -13.26 -3.11
C LEU A 350 9.47 -14.23 -3.36
N GLN A 351 9.71 -15.51 -3.10
CA GLN A 351 8.75 -16.58 -3.35
C GLN A 351 7.57 -16.47 -2.38
N ASP A 352 6.40 -16.92 -2.84
CA ASP A 352 5.14 -16.94 -2.10
C ASP A 352 4.63 -15.53 -1.72
N ASN A 353 3.77 -15.44 -0.71
CA ASN A 353 3.25 -14.17 -0.21
C ASN A 353 4.21 -13.54 0.81
N PRO A 354 4.20 -12.19 0.96
CA PRO A 354 4.84 -11.56 2.09
C PRO A 354 4.33 -12.17 3.40
N PRO A 355 5.24 -12.59 4.30
CA PRO A 355 4.83 -13.16 5.57
C PRO A 355 4.15 -12.12 6.45
N ASP A 356 3.20 -12.59 7.26
CA ASP A 356 2.54 -11.76 8.26
C ASP A 356 3.53 -11.22 9.29
N GLY A 357 3.35 -9.95 9.64
CA GLY A 357 4.14 -9.26 10.62
C GLY A 357 5.09 -8.21 10.03
N TRP A 358 5.83 -7.60 10.95
CA TRP A 358 6.57 -6.39 10.67
C TRP A 358 7.96 -6.67 10.09
N TRP A 359 8.11 -6.33 8.82
CA TRP A 359 9.41 -6.14 8.19
C TRP A 359 10.11 -4.94 8.83
N THR A 360 11.39 -5.08 9.14
CA THR A 360 12.17 -4.03 9.79
C THR A 360 13.30 -3.57 8.88
N VAL A 361 13.42 -2.26 8.69
CA VAL A 361 14.59 -1.63 8.06
C VAL A 361 15.47 -1.03 9.14
N ARG A 362 16.76 -1.38 9.13
CA ARG A 362 17.76 -0.85 10.08
C ARG A 362 18.91 -0.19 9.35
N LEU A 363 19.34 0.97 9.85
CA LEU A 363 20.58 1.61 9.44
C LEU A 363 21.54 1.57 10.62
N ASN A 364 22.70 0.93 10.44
CA ASN A 364 23.70 0.69 11.48
C ASN A 364 23.06 0.05 12.73
N SER A 365 22.29 -1.02 12.51
CA SER A 365 21.51 -1.77 13.51
C SER A 365 20.44 -0.95 14.26
N THR A 366 20.20 0.31 13.88
CA THR A 366 19.12 1.15 14.43
C THR A 366 17.90 1.05 13.53
N GLN A 367 16.76 0.62 14.08
CA GLN A 367 15.49 0.60 13.36
C GLN A 367 15.11 2.00 12.86
N LYS A 368 14.83 2.11 11.57
CA LYS A 368 14.41 3.36 10.91
C LYS A 368 12.98 3.32 10.42
N ALA A 369 12.51 2.16 10.00
CA ALA A 369 11.16 1.96 9.48
C ALA A 369 10.68 0.54 9.75
N VAL A 370 9.36 0.36 9.79
CA VAL A 370 8.70 -0.95 9.86
C VAL A 370 7.56 -1.03 8.86
N PHE A 371 7.39 -2.18 8.22
CA PHE A 371 6.39 -2.37 7.18
C PHE A 371 5.60 -3.64 7.43
N GLU A 372 4.27 -3.55 7.42
CA GLU A 372 3.39 -4.70 7.39
C GLU A 372 3.11 -5.03 5.92
N LEU A 373 3.94 -5.89 5.34
CA LEU A 373 3.80 -6.29 3.93
C LEU A 373 2.78 -7.43 3.76
N GLY A 374 2.58 -8.25 4.79
CA GLY A 374 1.65 -9.38 4.78
C GLY A 374 0.18 -8.99 4.70
N ALA A 375 -0.16 -7.74 5.02
CA ALA A 375 -1.52 -7.22 4.90
C ALA A 375 -1.99 -7.00 3.45
N MET A 376 -1.09 -7.02 2.46
CA MET A 376 -1.41 -6.74 1.04
C MET A 376 -1.43 -7.99 0.17
N LYS A 377 -1.68 -9.18 0.75
CA LYS A 377 -1.62 -10.45 0.03
C LYS A 377 -2.58 -10.45 -1.17
N PRO A 378 -2.13 -10.81 -2.37
CA PRO A 378 -2.97 -10.75 -3.56
C PRO A 378 -3.62 -12.08 -3.91
N VAL A 379 -3.51 -13.09 -3.05
CA VAL A 379 -4.03 -14.43 -3.30
C VAL A 379 -4.70 -15.01 -2.07
N ASP A 380 -5.74 -15.80 -2.32
CA ASP A 380 -6.47 -16.55 -1.30
C ASP A 380 -5.63 -17.71 -0.73
N THR A 381 -6.20 -18.41 0.25
CA THR A 381 -5.59 -19.59 0.88
C THR A 381 -5.34 -20.77 -0.07
N SER A 382 -5.95 -20.76 -1.26
CA SER A 382 -5.77 -21.75 -2.34
C SER A 382 -4.76 -21.28 -3.40
N GLY A 383 -4.11 -20.11 -3.20
CA GLY A 383 -3.16 -19.51 -4.14
C GLY A 383 -3.82 -18.91 -5.38
N LYS A 384 -5.12 -18.61 -5.32
CA LYS A 384 -5.86 -17.96 -6.42
C LYS A 384 -5.84 -16.45 -6.26
N PRO A 385 -5.72 -15.67 -7.36
CA PRO A 385 -5.68 -14.22 -7.28
C PRO A 385 -6.96 -13.64 -6.69
N GLU A 386 -6.80 -12.79 -5.69
CA GLU A 386 -7.83 -11.89 -5.14
C GLU A 386 -7.59 -10.48 -5.67
N VAL A 387 -7.16 -10.37 -6.93
CA VAL A 387 -6.86 -9.12 -7.64
C VAL A 387 -7.32 -9.21 -9.09
N PHE A 388 -7.50 -8.07 -9.75
CA PHE A 388 -7.78 -8.06 -11.19
C PHE A 388 -6.54 -8.47 -11.98
N LEU A 389 -6.70 -9.39 -12.93
CA LEU A 389 -5.63 -9.78 -13.82
C LEU A 389 -5.92 -9.30 -15.25
N PRO A 390 -5.03 -8.49 -15.87
CA PRO A 390 -5.16 -8.14 -17.27
C PRO A 390 -4.82 -9.35 -18.16
N LEU A 391 -5.68 -9.62 -19.14
CA LEU A 391 -5.49 -10.66 -20.16
C LEU A 391 -5.37 -9.98 -21.54
N PRO A 392 -4.22 -10.09 -22.23
CA PRO A 392 -4.04 -9.41 -23.50
C PRO A 392 -4.60 -10.23 -24.67
N SER A 393 -5.09 -9.53 -25.68
CA SER A 393 -5.43 -10.09 -26.99
C SER A 393 -4.71 -9.27 -28.06
N PHE A 394 -3.94 -9.94 -28.92
CA PHE A 394 -3.14 -9.27 -29.94
C PHE A 394 -3.83 -9.33 -31.30
N THR A 395 -3.84 -8.20 -32.01
CA THR A 395 -4.16 -8.13 -33.44
C THR A 395 -2.87 -8.21 -34.22
N VAL A 396 -2.77 -9.19 -35.13
CA VAL A 396 -1.56 -9.46 -35.90
C VAL A 396 -1.84 -9.30 -37.40
N ASP A 397 -0.92 -8.68 -38.15
CA ASP A 397 -1.05 -8.54 -39.60
C ASP A 397 -0.61 -9.80 -40.37
N GLY A 398 -0.73 -9.77 -41.70
CA GLY A 398 -0.34 -10.90 -42.56
C GLY A 398 1.15 -11.24 -42.57
N ALA A 399 2.00 -10.39 -41.98
CA ALA A 399 3.44 -10.61 -41.81
C ALA A 399 3.81 -11.09 -40.39
N GLY A 400 2.84 -11.24 -39.48
CA GLY A 400 3.11 -11.64 -38.11
C GLY A 400 3.39 -10.47 -37.16
N LYS A 401 3.16 -9.22 -37.61
CA LYS A 401 3.39 -8.04 -36.78
C LYS A 401 2.20 -7.71 -35.89
N ILE A 402 2.45 -7.38 -34.63
CA ILE A 402 1.42 -6.88 -33.72
C ILE A 402 1.05 -5.46 -34.18
N THR A 403 -0.24 -5.25 -34.43
CA THR A 403 -0.82 -3.97 -34.89
C THR A 403 -1.78 -3.37 -33.87
N GLY A 404 -2.10 -4.12 -32.81
CA GLY A 404 -2.92 -3.64 -31.70
C GLY A 404 -2.96 -4.64 -30.56
N ILE A 405 -3.15 -4.14 -29.34
CA ILE A 405 -3.44 -4.91 -28.14
C ILE A 405 -4.81 -4.49 -27.63
N SER A 406 -5.66 -5.45 -27.30
CA SER A 406 -6.86 -5.26 -26.48
C SER A 406 -6.65 -5.95 -25.13
N VAL A 407 -7.13 -5.35 -24.04
CA VAL A 407 -7.00 -5.92 -22.70
C VAL A 407 -8.38 -6.24 -22.13
N THR A 408 -8.56 -7.50 -21.74
CA THR A 408 -9.72 -7.93 -20.96
C THR A 408 -9.29 -8.07 -19.51
N TRP A 409 -9.97 -7.38 -18.60
CA TRP A 409 -9.71 -7.49 -17.18
C TRP A 409 -10.51 -8.67 -16.60
N MET A 410 -9.84 -9.53 -15.85
CA MET A 410 -10.41 -10.77 -15.30
C MET A 410 -10.38 -10.73 -13.77
N GLU A 411 -11.39 -11.28 -13.12
CA GLU A 411 -11.38 -11.57 -11.68
C GLU A 411 -11.62 -13.06 -11.42
N TYR A 412 -11.13 -13.56 -10.28
CA TYR A 412 -11.50 -14.88 -9.78
C TYR A 412 -12.69 -14.77 -8.82
N ASN A 413 -13.78 -15.48 -9.09
CA ASN A 413 -14.99 -15.43 -8.28
C ASN A 413 -15.09 -16.56 -7.23
N GLY A 414 -13.96 -17.21 -6.89
CA GLY A 414 -13.91 -18.39 -6.03
C GLY A 414 -14.12 -19.73 -6.77
N SER A 415 -14.47 -19.70 -8.05
CA SER A 415 -14.64 -20.92 -8.86
C SER A 415 -14.01 -20.82 -10.25
N THR A 416 -14.24 -19.72 -10.95
CA THR A 416 -13.77 -19.48 -12.31
C THR A 416 -13.28 -18.05 -12.46
N TYR A 417 -12.49 -17.81 -13.50
CA TYR A 417 -12.21 -16.45 -13.93
C TYR A 417 -13.36 -15.91 -14.78
N GLN A 418 -13.74 -14.66 -14.55
CA GLN A 418 -14.76 -13.96 -15.34
C GLN A 418 -14.28 -12.56 -15.72
N ALA A 419 -14.74 -12.07 -16.86
CA ALA A 419 -14.46 -10.70 -17.27
C ALA A 419 -15.20 -9.71 -16.38
N VAL A 420 -14.52 -8.65 -15.95
CA VAL A 420 -15.12 -7.60 -15.14
C VAL A 420 -15.47 -6.38 -15.98
N ASN A 421 -16.40 -5.57 -15.47
CA ASN A 421 -16.71 -4.31 -16.13
C ASN A 421 -15.55 -3.33 -15.89
N VAL A 422 -15.00 -2.78 -16.98
CA VAL A 422 -13.89 -1.83 -16.93
C VAL A 422 -14.15 -0.66 -15.98
N SER A 423 -15.40 -0.17 -15.88
CA SER A 423 -15.73 0.92 -14.96
C SER A 423 -15.53 0.58 -13.48
N GLU A 424 -15.60 -0.70 -13.11
CA GLU A 424 -15.37 -1.16 -11.73
C GLU A 424 -13.88 -1.15 -11.38
N VAL A 425 -13.03 -1.40 -12.39
CA VAL A 425 -11.57 -1.46 -12.25
C VAL A 425 -10.96 -0.05 -12.36
N ASP A 426 -11.44 0.76 -13.29
CA ASP A 426 -10.92 2.11 -13.56
C ASP A 426 -11.02 3.03 -12.33
N ASP A 427 -12.05 2.84 -11.51
CA ASP A 427 -12.24 3.57 -10.24
C ASP A 427 -11.18 3.25 -9.17
N LEU A 428 -10.52 2.08 -9.28
CA LEU A 428 -9.59 1.55 -8.28
C LEU A 428 -8.12 1.66 -8.72
N VAL A 429 -7.88 1.68 -10.03
CA VAL A 429 -6.55 1.71 -10.62
C VAL A 429 -6.05 3.14 -10.74
N ALA A 430 -4.82 3.36 -10.27
CA ALA A 430 -4.14 4.65 -10.36
C ALA A 430 -3.36 4.82 -11.65
N ASP A 431 -2.73 3.75 -12.12
CA ASP A 431 -1.94 3.71 -13.34
C ASP A 431 -1.97 2.29 -13.90
N SER A 432 -1.87 2.17 -15.21
CA SER A 432 -1.71 0.89 -15.89
C SER A 432 -0.85 1.04 -17.14
N PHE A 433 -0.06 0.00 -17.40
CA PHE A 433 0.94 0.02 -18.46
C PHE A 433 1.03 -1.33 -19.17
N ILE A 434 1.53 -1.27 -20.40
CA ILE A 434 2.06 -2.42 -21.11
C ILE A 434 3.53 -2.13 -21.43
N GLU A 435 4.40 -3.02 -20.97
CA GLU A 435 5.83 -3.00 -21.23
C GLU A 435 6.17 -4.22 -22.08
N ILE A 436 6.95 -4.02 -23.14
CA ILE A 436 7.37 -5.09 -24.04
C ILE A 436 8.88 -5.08 -24.13
N GLY A 437 9.49 -6.22 -23.80
CA GLY A 437 10.91 -6.47 -23.97
C GLY A 437 11.23 -7.17 -25.28
N TYR A 438 12.40 -6.84 -25.83
CA TYR A 438 12.98 -7.55 -26.98
C TYR A 438 14.43 -7.91 -26.71
N ASP A 439 14.84 -9.06 -27.26
CA ASP A 439 16.25 -9.44 -27.30
C ASP A 439 17.01 -8.54 -28.28
N GLY A 440 17.70 -7.53 -27.75
CA GLY A 440 18.58 -6.65 -28.50
C GLY A 440 19.81 -7.40 -28.99
N GLY A 441 19.67 -8.08 -30.14
CA GLY A 441 20.66 -8.93 -30.78
C GLY A 441 22.12 -8.61 -30.43
N GLY A 442 22.73 -9.49 -29.62
CA GLY A 442 24.18 -9.58 -29.41
C GLY A 442 24.84 -8.61 -28.43
N SER A 443 24.12 -7.65 -27.83
CA SER A 443 24.71 -6.70 -26.86
C SER A 443 24.17 -6.82 -25.43
N GLY A 444 23.15 -7.65 -25.20
CA GLY A 444 22.50 -7.76 -23.88
C GLY A 444 21.72 -6.51 -23.46
N THR A 445 21.48 -5.57 -24.39
CA THR A 445 20.67 -4.39 -24.13
C THR A 445 19.21 -4.73 -24.44
N GLU A 446 18.40 -4.99 -23.42
CA GLU A 446 16.95 -5.03 -23.57
C GLU A 446 16.48 -3.63 -23.97
N VAL A 447 15.74 -3.55 -25.08
CA VAL A 447 14.98 -2.35 -25.42
C VAL A 447 13.58 -2.59 -24.90
N THR A 448 13.03 -1.62 -24.17
CA THR A 448 11.64 -1.67 -23.71
C THR A 448 10.80 -0.66 -24.48
N ASP A 449 9.66 -1.09 -25.02
CA ASP A 449 8.60 -0.19 -25.47
C ASP A 449 7.54 -0.16 -24.36
N LEU A 450 7.26 1.04 -23.86
CA LEU A 450 6.39 1.24 -22.70
C LEU A 450 5.21 2.09 -23.14
N VAL A 451 4.05 1.44 -23.22
CA VAL A 451 2.78 2.12 -23.49
C VAL A 451 2.13 2.42 -22.16
N TYR A 452 2.17 3.69 -21.78
CA TYR A 452 1.35 4.23 -20.71
C TYR A 452 0.00 4.68 -21.26
N ASN A 453 -1.04 4.61 -20.42
CA ASN A 453 -2.32 5.21 -20.76
C ASN A 453 -2.22 6.75 -20.72
N ASP A 454 -2.43 7.40 -21.87
CA ASP A 454 -2.41 8.87 -22.04
C ASP A 454 -3.81 9.45 -22.30
N ALA A 455 -4.88 8.76 -21.86
CA ALA A 455 -6.25 9.21 -22.04
C ALA A 455 -6.98 9.38 -20.69
N SER A 456 -8.17 9.96 -20.71
CA SER A 456 -8.99 10.37 -19.56
C SER A 456 -9.40 9.28 -18.55
N SER A 457 -8.84 8.07 -18.65
CA SER A 457 -9.02 6.92 -17.74
C SER A 457 -7.66 6.47 -17.22
N ASN A 458 -7.60 5.91 -16.02
CA ASN A 458 -6.36 5.34 -15.48
C ASN A 458 -6.15 3.90 -15.96
N LEU A 459 -7.21 3.26 -16.47
CA LEU A 459 -7.18 1.88 -16.94
C LEU A 459 -6.95 1.74 -18.45
N LEU A 460 -5.95 0.93 -18.80
CA LEU A 460 -5.62 0.56 -20.16
C LEU A 460 -6.54 -0.58 -20.63
N THR A 461 -7.29 -0.29 -21.69
CA THR A 461 -8.21 -1.25 -22.34
C THR A 461 -7.76 -1.63 -23.74
N SER A 462 -6.89 -0.82 -24.35
CA SER A 462 -6.23 -1.11 -25.60
C SER A 462 -4.95 -0.30 -25.74
N ALA A 463 -4.03 -0.78 -26.57
CA ALA A 463 -2.80 -0.09 -26.93
C ALA A 463 -2.53 -0.30 -28.42
N THR A 464 -1.95 0.73 -29.06
CA THR A 464 -1.35 0.57 -30.39
C THR A 464 0.17 0.59 -30.23
N PRO A 465 0.88 -0.43 -30.70
CA PRO A 465 2.34 -0.47 -30.74
C PRO A 465 2.93 0.82 -31.33
N VAL A 466 3.96 1.39 -30.69
CA VAL A 466 4.73 2.50 -31.27
C VAL A 466 5.82 1.96 -32.21
N ILE A 467 6.31 0.75 -31.94
CA ILE A 467 7.31 0.04 -32.73
C ILE A 467 6.67 -1.17 -33.44
N ASP A 468 7.16 -1.53 -34.62
CA ASP A 468 6.77 -2.76 -35.32
C ASP A 468 7.22 -3.99 -34.50
N TRP A 469 6.30 -4.69 -33.83
CA TRP A 469 6.61 -5.89 -33.06
C TRP A 469 6.38 -7.14 -33.91
N ASP A 470 7.33 -8.08 -33.96
CA ASP A 470 7.21 -9.33 -34.74
C ASP A 470 7.35 -10.54 -33.81
N PHE A 471 6.36 -11.45 -33.84
CA PHE A 471 6.44 -12.73 -33.13
C PHE A 471 7.36 -13.75 -33.82
N ASN A 472 7.64 -13.57 -35.11
CA ASN A 472 8.22 -14.61 -35.97
C ASN A 472 9.67 -14.36 -36.41
N GLY A 473 10.35 -13.36 -35.83
CA GLY A 473 11.82 -13.20 -35.93
C GLY A 473 12.40 -13.13 -37.35
N SER A 474 11.58 -12.84 -38.36
CA SER A 474 12.01 -12.98 -39.77
C SER A 474 12.59 -11.68 -40.34
N ALA A 475 12.38 -10.54 -39.67
CA ALA A 475 12.99 -9.26 -40.04
C ALA A 475 13.09 -8.19 -38.90
N GLY A 476 12.89 -8.51 -37.62
CA GLY A 476 12.86 -7.54 -36.52
C GLY A 476 13.38 -8.07 -35.17
N ASN A 477 13.35 -7.23 -34.13
CA ASN A 477 13.66 -7.63 -32.75
C ASN A 477 12.50 -8.49 -32.22
N PRO A 478 12.68 -9.81 -32.00
CA PRO A 478 11.61 -10.66 -31.51
C PRO A 478 11.20 -10.23 -30.10
N VAL A 479 9.89 -10.22 -29.84
CA VAL A 479 9.36 -10.00 -28.49
C VAL A 479 9.87 -11.11 -27.57
N SER A 480 10.64 -10.75 -26.55
CA SER A 480 11.16 -11.69 -25.54
C SER A 480 10.24 -11.79 -24.33
N TRP A 481 9.46 -10.75 -24.03
CA TRP A 481 8.43 -10.78 -23.01
C TRP A 481 7.43 -9.60 -23.17
N ILE A 482 6.24 -9.78 -22.62
CA ILE A 482 5.21 -8.75 -22.49
C ILE A 482 4.80 -8.73 -21.03
N LYS A 483 4.92 -7.57 -20.40
CA LYS A 483 4.46 -7.32 -19.04
C LYS A 483 3.32 -6.33 -19.10
N MET A 484 2.22 -6.65 -18.46
CA MET A 484 1.15 -5.70 -18.21
C MET A 484 1.05 -5.50 -16.72
N GLY A 485 0.97 -4.26 -16.28
CA GLY A 485 0.85 -3.99 -14.87
C GLY A 485 -0.05 -2.81 -14.59
N TYR A 486 -0.39 -2.69 -13.31
CA TYR A 486 -1.15 -1.58 -12.80
C TYR A 486 -0.82 -1.33 -11.34
N THR A 487 -1.13 -0.11 -10.88
CA THR A 487 -0.97 0.29 -9.48
C THR A 487 -2.32 0.54 -8.85
N MET A 488 -2.51 0.03 -7.63
CA MET A 488 -3.64 0.33 -6.77
C MET A 488 -3.13 0.56 -5.35
N ALA A 489 -3.46 1.72 -4.75
CA ALA A 489 -3.03 2.10 -3.41
C ALA A 489 -1.50 1.96 -3.13
N GLY A 490 -0.66 2.25 -4.14
CA GLY A 490 0.80 2.16 -4.04
C GLY A 490 1.35 0.74 -4.14
N VAL A 491 0.49 -0.25 -4.39
CA VAL A 491 0.86 -1.65 -4.66
C VAL A 491 0.80 -1.89 -6.16
N ASN A 492 1.85 -2.50 -6.71
CA ASN A 492 1.94 -2.84 -8.12
C ASN A 492 1.52 -4.30 -8.32
N TYR A 493 0.79 -4.55 -9.40
CA TYR A 493 0.41 -5.88 -9.83
C TYR A 493 0.85 -6.02 -11.27
N ALA A 494 1.49 -7.14 -11.61
CA ALA A 494 1.96 -7.36 -12.96
C ALA A 494 1.71 -8.80 -13.42
N VAL A 495 1.24 -8.92 -14.64
CA VAL A 495 1.14 -10.16 -15.38
C VAL A 495 2.22 -10.14 -16.44
N VAL A 496 3.13 -11.10 -16.37
CA VAL A 496 4.26 -11.24 -17.28
C VAL A 496 4.05 -12.47 -18.15
N TRP A 497 4.22 -12.28 -19.44
CA TRP A 497 4.20 -13.31 -20.45
C TRP A 497 5.57 -13.37 -21.12
N GLU A 498 6.25 -14.50 -20.99
CA GLU A 498 7.59 -14.71 -21.54
C GLU A 498 7.57 -15.97 -22.43
N PRO A 499 7.70 -15.83 -23.76
CA PRO A 499 7.83 -16.98 -24.65
C PRO A 499 9.02 -17.87 -24.28
N GLY A 500 8.77 -19.15 -24.03
CA GLY A 500 9.83 -20.16 -23.82
C GLY A 500 10.28 -20.38 -22.38
N ARG A 501 9.64 -19.75 -21.38
CA ARG A 501 9.88 -20.07 -19.97
C ARG A 501 9.20 -21.39 -19.60
N LEU A 502 10.00 -22.39 -19.20
CA LEU A 502 9.55 -23.68 -18.66
C LEU A 502 9.28 -23.59 -17.17
#